data_AF-A0A4R6FN02-F1
#
_entry.id   AF-A0A4R6FN02-F1
#
_cell.length_a   1.000
_cell.length_b   1.000
_cell.length_c   1.000
_cell.angle_alpha   90.00
_cell.angle_beta   90.00
_cell.angle_gamma   90.00
#
_symmetry.space_group_name_H-M   'P 1'
#
loop_
_entity.id
_entity.type
_entity.pdbx_description
1 polymer ?
#
loop_
_entity_poly.entity_id
_entity_poly.type
_entity_poly.pdbx_seq_one_letter_code
_entity_poly.pdbx_strand_id
1 'polypeptide(L)'
;MAASHEIDGLAAMESTARAQRRRLITAAIGRREIILAYRRLMLNADGTLKDDAAAVLGDLAQIANLGAADMPQASDEQLRSQAASRAIVLHMFARIDMGGTELKKLAKKLRENGQ
;
A
#
# COMPACT_ATOMS: atom_id res chain seq x y z
N MET A 1 -7.87 -28.52 44.45
CA MET A 1 -7.02 -27.39 44.02
C MET A 1 -6.44 -27.56 42.61
N ALA A 2 -6.09 -28.78 42.15
CA ALA A 2 -5.55 -29.00 40.80
C ALA A 2 -6.50 -28.58 39.65
N ALA A 3 -7.79 -28.90 39.74
CA ALA A 3 -8.78 -28.56 38.70
C ALA A 3 -8.99 -27.05 38.50
N SER A 4 -8.76 -26.21 39.53
CA SER A 4 -8.85 -24.75 39.41
C SER A 4 -7.70 -24.21 38.56
N HIS A 5 -6.49 -24.72 38.75
CA HIS A 5 -5.32 -24.32 37.97
C HIS A 5 -5.41 -24.75 36.50
N GLU A 6 -6.05 -25.89 36.21
CA GLU A 6 -6.32 -26.31 34.83
C GLU A 6 -7.36 -25.41 34.15
N ILE A 7 -8.43 -25.02 34.86
CA ILE A 7 -9.45 -24.09 34.34
C ILE A 7 -8.84 -22.70 34.07
N ASP A 8 -8.01 -22.19 34.98
CA ASP A 8 -7.31 -20.92 34.81
C ASP A 8 -6.32 -20.97 33.62
N GLY A 9 -5.63 -22.10 33.43
CA GLY A 9 -4.75 -22.34 32.29
C GLY A 9 -5.50 -22.34 30.96
N LEU A 10 -6.66 -23.02 30.91
CA LEU A 10 -7.52 -23.05 29.72
C LEU A 10 -8.10 -21.67 29.38
N ALA A 11 -8.52 -20.89 30.39
CA ALA A 11 -9.01 -19.53 30.20
C ALA A 11 -7.92 -18.59 29.64
N ALA A 12 -6.68 -18.73 30.11
CA ALA A 12 -5.53 -17.97 29.60
C ALA A 12 -5.18 -18.33 28.15
N MET A 13 -5.27 -19.62 27.80
CA MET A 13 -5.08 -20.09 26.42
C MET A 13 -6.18 -19.56 25.49
N GLU A 14 -7.44 -19.59 25.92
CA GLU A 14 -8.55 -19.05 25.14
C GLU A 14 -8.40 -17.53 24.90
N SER A 15 -8.01 -16.78 25.93
CA SER A 15 -7.78 -15.33 25.83
C SER A 15 -6.69 -15.01 24.79
N THR A 16 -5.57 -15.73 24.85
CA THR A 16 -4.47 -15.61 23.87
C THR A 16 -4.94 -15.92 22.46
N ALA A 17 -5.67 -17.03 22.28
CA ALA A 17 -6.19 -17.44 20.98
C ALA A 17 -7.18 -16.42 20.40
N ARG A 18 -8.06 -15.85 21.23
CA ARG A 18 -8.99 -14.77 20.83
C ARG A 18 -8.24 -13.50 20.41
N ALA A 19 -7.20 -13.11 21.17
CA ALA A 19 -6.37 -11.96 20.83
C ALA A 19 -5.63 -12.15 19.50
N GLN A 20 -5.07 -13.34 19.26
CA GLN A 20 -4.40 -13.69 18.02
C GLN A 20 -5.37 -13.70 16.83
N ARG A 21 -6.55 -14.31 17.00
CA ARG A 21 -7.62 -14.29 15.98
C ARG A 21 -8.04 -12.86 15.63
N ARG A 22 -8.23 -11.99 16.64
CA ARG A 22 -8.58 -10.58 16.42
C ARG A 22 -7.50 -9.87 15.61
N ARG A 23 -6.21 -10.05 15.96
CA ARG A 23 -5.08 -9.47 15.21
C ARG A 23 -5.09 -9.92 13.74
N LEU A 24 -5.27 -11.22 13.50
CA LEU A 24 -5.31 -11.77 12.14
C LEU A 24 -6.49 -11.22 11.32
N ILE A 25 -7.68 -11.13 11.93
CA ILE A 25 -8.87 -10.58 11.26
C ILE A 25 -8.66 -9.10 10.93
N THR A 26 -8.18 -8.29 11.88
CA THR A 26 -7.88 -6.88 11.64
C THR A 26 -6.84 -6.71 10.53
N ALA A 27 -5.78 -7.53 10.52
CA ALA A 27 -4.78 -7.51 9.46
C ALA A 27 -5.38 -7.90 8.09
N ALA A 28 -6.26 -8.89 8.04
CA ALA A 28 -6.92 -9.31 6.80
C ALA A 28 -7.89 -8.24 6.26
N ILE A 29 -8.66 -7.59 7.14
CA ILE A 29 -9.53 -6.47 6.78
C ILE A 29 -8.70 -5.31 6.24
N GLY A 30 -7.63 -4.92 6.94
CA GLY A 30 -6.71 -3.88 6.48
C GLY A 30 -6.14 -4.22 5.11
N ARG A 31 -5.63 -5.43 4.91
CA ARG A 31 -5.09 -5.86 3.61
C ARG A 31 -6.14 -5.80 2.49
N ARG A 32 -7.39 -6.18 2.77
CA ARG A 32 -8.49 -6.08 1.79
C ARG A 32 -8.79 -4.63 1.42
N GLU A 33 -8.87 -3.73 2.39
CA GLU A 33 -9.13 -2.30 2.14
C GLU A 33 -8.01 -1.67 1.31
N ILE A 34 -6.76 -2.04 1.58
CA ILE A 34 -5.59 -1.63 0.81
C ILE A 34 -5.69 -2.10 -0.65
N ILE A 35 -6.02 -3.36 -0.89
CA ILE A 35 -6.20 -3.90 -2.24
C ILE A 35 -7.35 -3.18 -2.98
N LEU A 36 -8.44 -2.87 -2.29
CA LEU A 36 -9.56 -2.14 -2.88
C LEU A 36 -9.18 -0.69 -3.21
N ALA A 37 -8.44 -0.02 -2.33
CA ALA A 37 -7.90 1.33 -2.59
C ALA A 37 -6.94 1.31 -3.79
N TYR A 38 -6.02 0.34 -3.84
CA TYR A 38 -5.13 0.12 -4.97
C TYR A 38 -5.89 -0.02 -6.28
N ARG A 39 -6.90 -0.92 -6.32
CA ARG A 39 -7.73 -1.14 -7.51
C ARG A 39 -8.43 0.14 -7.96
N ARG A 40 -9.04 0.90 -7.03
CA ARG A 40 -9.74 2.15 -7.36
C ARG A 40 -8.80 3.22 -7.93
N LEU A 41 -7.57 3.29 -7.44
CA LEU A 41 -6.58 4.27 -7.87
C LEU A 41 -5.97 3.89 -9.22
N MET A 42 -5.59 2.62 -9.37
CA MET A 42 -4.76 2.15 -10.49
C MET A 42 -5.55 1.60 -11.68
N LEU A 43 -6.79 1.16 -11.49
CA LEU A 43 -7.56 0.50 -12.54
C LEU A 43 -8.78 1.30 -12.98
N ASN A 44 -9.08 1.23 -14.27
CA ASN A 44 -10.36 1.60 -14.86
C ASN A 44 -11.46 0.60 -14.47
N ALA A 45 -12.72 0.95 -14.77
CA ALA A 45 -13.87 0.10 -14.47
C ALA A 45 -13.83 -1.25 -15.20
N ASP A 46 -13.16 -1.31 -16.35
CA ASP A 46 -12.92 -2.52 -17.15
C ASP A 46 -11.73 -3.36 -16.66
N GLY A 47 -11.02 -2.92 -15.62
CA GLY A 47 -9.85 -3.60 -15.07
C GLY A 47 -8.53 -3.30 -15.77
N THR A 48 -8.52 -2.43 -16.79
CA THR A 48 -7.28 -1.93 -17.41
C THR A 48 -6.56 -0.95 -16.50
N LEU A 49 -5.23 -0.82 -16.65
CA LEU A 49 -4.47 0.20 -15.92
C LEU A 49 -4.84 1.59 -16.44
N LYS A 50 -4.97 2.55 -15.52
CA LYS A 50 -5.03 3.97 -15.90
C LYS A 50 -3.66 4.40 -16.42
N ASP A 51 -3.62 5.41 -17.29
CA ASP A 51 -2.38 5.93 -17.85
C ASP A 51 -1.40 6.36 -16.74
N ASP A 52 -1.91 7.08 -15.74
CA ASP A 52 -1.17 7.52 -14.57
C ASP A 52 -0.65 6.35 -13.71
N ALA A 53 -1.32 5.20 -13.76
CA ALA A 53 -1.00 4.03 -12.94
C ALA A 53 0.30 3.35 -13.38
N ALA A 54 0.54 3.27 -14.69
CA ALA A 54 1.78 2.70 -15.23
C ALA A 54 3.00 3.50 -14.76
N ALA A 55 2.90 4.84 -14.79
CA ALA A 55 3.96 5.72 -14.31
C ALA A 55 4.20 5.59 -12.80
N VAL A 56 3.14 5.56 -11.98
CA VAL A 56 3.29 5.35 -10.53
C VAL A 56 3.89 3.98 -10.20
N LEU A 57 3.52 2.93 -10.95
CA LEU A 57 4.11 1.61 -10.74
C LEU A 57 5.58 1.55 -11.15
N GLY A 58 6.00 2.30 -12.18
CA GLY A 58 7.41 2.51 -12.51
C GLY A 58 8.18 3.18 -11.38
N ASP A 59 7.63 4.25 -10.80
CA ASP A 59 8.21 4.94 -9.63
C ASP A 59 8.40 3.99 -8.43
N LEU A 60 7.38 3.17 -8.15
CA LEU A 60 7.41 2.19 -7.07
C LEU A 60 8.44 1.09 -7.32
N ALA A 61 8.54 0.56 -8.54
CA ALA A 61 9.52 -0.46 -8.91
C ALA A 61 10.96 0.04 -8.76
N GLN A 62 11.21 1.30 -9.14
CA GLN A 62 12.51 1.95 -8.98
C GLN A 62 12.89 2.09 -7.49
N ILE A 63 11.96 2.53 -6.63
CA ILE A 63 12.21 2.65 -5.18
C ILE A 63 12.47 1.29 -4.55
N ALA A 64 11.73 0.26 -4.96
CA ALA A 64 11.87 -1.09 -4.44
C ALA A 64 13.10 -1.82 -4.99
N ASN A 65 13.89 -1.18 -5.86
CA ASN A 65 15.03 -1.77 -6.56
C ASN A 65 14.68 -3.09 -7.28
N LEU A 66 13.45 -3.20 -7.77
CA LEU A 66 12.93 -4.38 -8.46
C LEU A 66 13.31 -4.42 -9.96
N GLY A 67 14.19 -3.51 -10.39
CA GLY A 67 14.49 -3.23 -11.79
C GLY A 67 13.45 -2.30 -12.43
N ALA A 68 13.77 -1.79 -13.62
CA ALA A 68 12.76 -1.14 -14.45
C ALA A 68 11.75 -2.22 -14.86
N ALA A 69 10.56 -2.20 -14.30
CA ALA A 69 9.47 -2.97 -14.86
C ALA A 69 9.33 -2.54 -16.32
N ASP A 70 9.27 -3.49 -17.24
CA ASP A 70 9.11 -3.27 -18.68
C ASP A 70 7.68 -2.73 -18.92
N MET A 71 7.51 -1.47 -18.56
CA MET A 71 6.27 -0.73 -18.62
C MET A 71 6.38 0.23 -19.79
N PRO A 72 5.30 0.43 -20.58
CA PRO A 72 5.29 1.42 -21.64
C PRO A 72 5.76 2.77 -21.08
N GLN A 73 6.88 3.29 -21.59
CA GLN A 73 7.42 4.56 -21.11
C GLN A 73 6.50 5.69 -21.58
N ALA A 74 5.81 6.32 -20.63
CA ALA A 74 5.14 7.60 -20.87
C ALA A 74 6.20 8.64 -21.26
N SER A 75 5.87 9.54 -22.18
CA SER A 75 6.79 10.60 -22.59
C SER A 75 7.08 11.55 -21.41
N ASP A 76 8.24 12.22 -21.42
CA ASP A 76 8.60 13.21 -20.40
C ASP A 76 7.57 14.33 -20.23
N GLU A 77 6.82 14.64 -21.30
CA GLU A 77 5.76 15.63 -21.29
C GLU A 77 4.49 15.10 -20.61
N GLN A 78 4.12 13.84 -20.88
CA GLN A 78 3.04 13.16 -20.16
C GLN A 78 3.37 13.04 -18.67
N LEU A 79 4.60 12.64 -18.34
CA LEU A 79 5.06 12.50 -16.96
C LEU A 79 5.03 13.83 -16.18
N ARG A 80 5.33 14.95 -16.84
CA ARG A 80 5.22 16.30 -16.27
C ARG A 80 3.76 16.70 -16.06
N SER A 81 2.89 16.48 -17.05
CA SER A 81 1.46 16.80 -16.94
C SER A 81 0.74 16.03 -15.82
N GLN A 82 1.20 14.81 -15.53
CA GLN A 82 0.62 13.93 -14.50
C GLN A 82 1.34 14.00 -13.14
N ALA A 83 2.35 14.87 -12.99
CA ALA A 83 3.20 14.89 -11.78
C ALA A 83 2.41 15.13 -10.48
N ALA A 84 1.40 16.00 -10.52
CA ALA A 84 0.54 16.28 -9.37
C ALA A 84 -0.31 15.07 -8.95
N SER A 85 -0.94 14.40 -9.91
CA SER A 85 -1.70 13.16 -9.69
C SER A 85 -0.82 12.05 -9.14
N ARG A 86 0.35 11.82 -9.76
CA ARG A 86 1.35 10.83 -9.31
C ARG A 86 1.80 11.09 -7.87
N ALA A 87 2.06 12.34 -7.50
CA ALA A 87 2.47 12.70 -6.15
C ALA A 87 1.37 12.43 -5.10
N ILE A 88 0.10 12.70 -5.41
CA ILE A 88 -1.03 12.41 -4.52
C ILE A 88 -1.13 10.91 -4.28
N VAL A 89 -1.04 10.12 -5.36
CA VAL A 89 -1.12 8.66 -5.29
C VAL A 89 0.05 8.11 -4.47
N LEU A 90 1.30 8.48 -4.76
CA LEU A 90 2.47 8.07 -3.99
C LEU A 90 2.37 8.46 -2.51
N HIS A 91 1.81 9.63 -2.20
CA HIS A 91 1.56 10.05 -0.81
C HIS A 91 0.54 9.15 -0.11
N MET A 92 -0.53 8.74 -0.81
CA MET A 92 -1.48 7.78 -0.28
C MET A 92 -0.84 6.40 -0.06
N PHE A 93 0.00 5.92 -0.97
CA PHE A 93 0.78 4.69 -0.77
C PHE A 93 1.68 4.77 0.46
N ALA A 94 2.38 5.89 0.66
CA ALA A 94 3.21 6.10 1.84
C ALA A 94 2.42 6.18 3.17
N ARG A 95 1.10 6.37 3.12
CA ARG A 95 0.23 6.33 4.29
C ARG A 95 -0.36 4.94 4.52
N ILE A 96 -0.60 4.20 3.44
CA ILE A 96 -1.19 2.87 3.44
C ILE A 96 -0.17 1.81 3.82
N ASP A 97 1.02 1.89 3.24
CA ASP A 97 2.19 1.13 3.67
C ASP A 97 3.00 2.07 4.56
N MET A 98 3.24 1.69 5.82
CA MET A 98 3.65 2.60 6.90
C MET A 98 4.94 3.38 6.59
N GLY A 99 4.81 4.48 5.86
CA GLY A 99 5.72 5.60 5.84
C GLY A 99 7.11 5.34 5.29
N GLY A 100 7.25 4.68 4.13
CA GLY A 100 8.52 4.69 3.42
C GLY A 100 9.01 6.13 3.20
N THR A 101 10.11 6.52 3.85
CA THR A 101 10.72 7.85 3.74
C THR A 101 11.01 8.21 2.28
N GLU A 102 11.38 7.23 1.48
CA GLU A 102 11.68 7.39 0.05
C GLU A 102 10.44 7.72 -0.79
N LEU A 103 9.27 7.14 -0.48
CA LEU A 103 8.01 7.49 -1.16
C LEU A 103 7.60 8.93 -0.87
N LYS A 104 7.78 9.39 0.37
CA LYS A 104 7.50 10.79 0.76
C LYS A 104 8.45 11.76 0.07
N LYS A 105 9.74 11.42 -0.02
CA LYS A 105 10.75 12.21 -0.75
C LYS A 105 10.41 12.28 -2.24
N LEU A 106 10.06 11.17 -2.87
CA LEU A 106 9.69 11.14 -4.29
C LEU A 106 8.42 11.97 -4.57
N ALA A 107 7.38 11.80 -3.75
CA ALA A 107 6.14 12.59 -3.86
C ALA A 107 6.38 14.10 -3.64
N LYS A 108 7.37 14.47 -2.81
CA LYS A 108 7.79 15.88 -2.66
C LYS A 108 8.50 16.38 -3.92
N LYS A 109 9.48 15.64 -4.43
CA LYS A 109 10.23 15.98 -5.66
C LYS A 109 9.32 16.15 -6.88
N LEU A 110 8.34 15.26 -7.05
CA LEU A 110 7.38 15.36 -8.15
C LEU A 110 6.49 16.60 -8.07
N ARG A 111 6.15 17.07 -6.86
CA ARG A 111 5.40 18.33 -6.68
C ARG A 111 6.26 19.55 -6.98
N GLU A 112 7.52 19.53 -6.56
CA GLU A 112 8.46 20.65 -6.76
C GLU A 112 8.88 20.81 -8.23
N ASN A 113 8.95 19.71 -8.98
CA ASN A 113 9.33 19.71 -10.40
C ASN A 113 8.13 19.87 -11.37
N GLY A 114 6.90 19.77 -10.86
CA GLY A 114 5.67 19.93 -11.65
C GLY A 114 5.06 21.34 -11.56
N GLN A 115 5.71 22.24 -10.81
CA GLN A 115 5.47 23.69 -10.81
C GLN A 115 6.44 24.38 -11.77
#